data_AF-A0A7C7HMN3-F1
#
_entry.id   AF-A0A7C7HMN3-F1
#
_cell.length_a   1.000
_cell.length_b   1.000
_cell.length_c   1.000
_cell.angle_alpha   90.00
_cell.angle_beta   90.00
_cell.angle_gamma   90.00
#
_symmetry.space_group_name_H-M   'P 1'
#
loop_
_entity.id
_entity.type
_entity.pdbx_description
1 polymer ?
#
loop_
_entity_poly.entity_id
_entity_poly.type
_entity_poly.pdbx_seq_one_letter_code
_entity_poly.pdbx_strand_id
1 'polypeptide(L)'
;MENITYYTTLRLLHFIGMAAWFGTALAVTIIWSKKQTEDVDLMLDLITKVEMPASFFIPLTGVLMMIDQTHWLQVGWMHLKILFGLAAVGFTHMSRAKLIHSDMNDEYVKQKFSLNRNLCLLALAIVIVIVGYN
;
A
#
# COMPACT_ATOMS: atom_id res chain seq x y z
N MET A 1 -22.54 8.00 22.44
CA MET A 1 -22.48 6.66 21.82
C MET A 1 -22.13 6.71 20.32
N GLU A 2 -22.22 7.85 19.62
CA GLU A 2 -21.90 7.94 18.18
C GLU A 2 -20.40 7.81 17.84
N ASN A 3 -19.47 8.35 18.64
CA ASN A 3 -18.03 8.31 18.32
C ASN A 3 -17.43 6.89 18.32
N ILE A 4 -17.90 5.99 19.20
CA ILE A 4 -17.41 4.60 19.23
C ILE A 4 -17.75 3.90 17.91
N THR A 5 -18.92 4.17 17.34
CA THR A 5 -19.35 3.61 16.06
C THR A 5 -18.56 4.19 14.89
N TYR A 6 -18.32 5.51 14.88
CA TYR A 6 -17.53 6.17 13.82
C TYR A 6 -16.09 5.67 13.77
N TYR A 7 -15.38 5.72 14.91
CA TYR A 7 -13.99 5.28 15.00
C TYR A 7 -13.85 3.79 14.66
N THR A 8 -14.75 2.94 15.16
CA THR A 8 -14.73 1.50 14.87
C THR A 8 -14.98 1.21 13.39
N THR A 9 -15.89 1.96 12.76
CA THR A 9 -16.16 1.83 11.32
C THR A 9 -14.94 2.23 10.50
N LEU A 10 -14.31 3.37 10.81
CA LEU A 10 -13.07 3.78 10.15
C LEU A 10 -11.95 2.78 10.34
N ARG A 11 -11.80 2.24 11.55
CA ARG A 11 -10.78 1.23 11.86
C ARG A 11 -10.99 -0.05 11.06
N LEU A 12 -12.23 -0.52 10.92
CA LEU A 12 -12.56 -1.68 10.12
C LEU A 12 -12.26 -1.44 8.63
N LEU A 13 -12.68 -0.29 8.10
CA LEU A 13 -12.40 0.10 6.71
C LEU A 13 -10.89 0.22 6.45
N HIS A 14 -10.15 0.82 7.38
CA HIS A 14 -8.70 0.93 7.30
C HIS A 14 -8.03 -0.45 7.33
N PHE A 15 -8.51 -1.38 8.17
CA PHE A 15 -7.99 -2.74 8.20
C PHE A 15 -8.26 -3.49 6.89
N ILE A 16 -9.49 -3.44 6.37
CA ILE A 16 -9.86 -4.09 5.10
C ILE A 16 -9.06 -3.49 3.95
N GLY A 17 -8.94 -2.17 3.88
CA GLY A 17 -8.15 -1.51 2.83
C GLY A 17 -6.65 -1.83 2.92
N MET A 18 -6.09 -1.98 4.13
CA MET A 18 -4.70 -2.40 4.32
C MET A 18 -4.50 -3.83 3.84
N ALA A 19 -5.43 -4.74 4.14
CA ALA A 19 -5.40 -6.10 3.64
C ALA A 19 -5.54 -6.15 2.11
N ALA A 20 -6.43 -5.34 1.53
CA ALA A 20 -6.57 -5.23 0.07
C ALA A 20 -5.29 -4.68 -0.58
N TRP A 21 -4.69 -3.63 -0.01
CA TRP A 21 -3.46 -3.04 -0.51
C TRP A 21 -2.29 -4.02 -0.42
N PHE A 22 -2.04 -4.61 0.74
CA PHE A 22 -0.96 -5.58 0.92
C PHE A 22 -1.17 -6.84 0.09
N GLY A 23 -2.39 -7.38 0.08
CA GLY A 23 -2.75 -8.59 -0.64
C GLY A 23 -2.58 -8.45 -2.15
N THR A 24 -3.05 -7.32 -2.72
CA THR A 24 -2.81 -7.03 -4.14
C THR A 24 -1.35 -6.75 -4.41
N ALA A 25 -0.66 -6.09 -3.47
CA ALA A 25 0.75 -5.82 -3.63
C ALA A 25 1.57 -7.12 -3.78
N LEU A 26 1.23 -8.10 -2.95
CA LEU A 26 1.82 -9.44 -2.93
C LEU A 26 1.41 -10.24 -4.16
N ALA A 27 0.12 -10.23 -4.53
CA ALA A 27 -0.39 -10.96 -5.70
C ALA A 27 0.33 -10.55 -6.99
N VAL A 28 0.48 -9.25 -7.24
CA VAL A 28 1.23 -8.73 -8.39
C VAL A 28 2.68 -9.20 -8.37
N THR A 29 3.31 -9.23 -7.18
CA THR A 29 4.70 -9.67 -7.04
C THR A 29 4.85 -11.18 -7.30
N ILE A 30 3.88 -11.99 -6.88
CA ILE A 30 3.83 -13.44 -7.16
C ILE A 30 3.64 -13.68 -8.67
N ILE A 31 2.69 -12.97 -9.29
CA ILE A 31 2.46 -13.05 -10.74
C ILE A 31 3.74 -12.68 -11.49
N TRP A 32 4.36 -11.54 -11.14
CA TRP A 32 5.62 -11.10 -11.71
C TRP A 32 6.74 -12.13 -11.59
N SER A 33 6.84 -12.81 -10.43
CA SER A 33 7.85 -13.83 -10.17
C SER A 33 7.71 -15.07 -11.07
N LYS A 34 6.52 -15.34 -11.63
CA LYS A 34 6.31 -16.44 -12.57
C LYS A 34 6.84 -16.16 -13.98
N LYS A 35 7.33 -14.93 -14.24
CA LYS A 35 7.94 -14.47 -15.51
C LYS A 35 7.07 -14.67 -16.76
N GLN A 36 5.75 -14.76 -16.60
CA GLN A 36 4.81 -14.79 -17.70
C GLN A 36 4.51 -13.36 -18.14
N THR A 37 5.08 -12.93 -19.27
CA THR A 37 4.96 -11.55 -19.78
C THR A 37 3.56 -11.22 -20.31
N GLU A 38 2.72 -12.24 -20.56
CA GLU A 38 1.31 -12.06 -20.93
C GLU A 38 0.44 -11.55 -19.78
N ASP A 39 0.93 -11.60 -18.52
CA ASP A 39 0.16 -11.18 -17.35
C ASP A 39 0.27 -9.68 -17.03
N VAL A 40 0.92 -8.88 -17.90
CA VAL A 40 1.11 -7.43 -17.69
C VAL A 40 -0.22 -6.70 -17.54
N ASP A 41 -1.20 -7.03 -18.37
CA ASP A 41 -2.54 -6.43 -18.31
C ASP A 41 -3.25 -6.79 -17.00
N LEU A 42 -3.14 -8.05 -16.55
CA LEU A 42 -3.70 -8.49 -15.27
C LEU A 42 -3.05 -7.75 -14.09
N MET A 43 -1.72 -7.61 -14.08
CA MET A 43 -1.02 -6.85 -13.05
C MET A 43 -1.45 -5.38 -13.05
N LEU A 44 -1.56 -4.77 -14.23
CA LEU A 44 -1.98 -3.38 -14.37
C LEU A 44 -3.43 -3.18 -13.87
N ASP A 45 -4.31 -4.14 -14.13
CA ASP A 45 -5.68 -4.16 -13.65
C ASP A 45 -5.75 -4.27 -12.13
N LEU A 46 -5.01 -5.19 -11.52
CA LEU A 46 -4.95 -5.35 -10.06
C LEU A 46 -4.44 -4.06 -9.40
N ILE A 47 -3.38 -3.46 -9.94
CA ILE A 47 -2.82 -2.22 -9.41
C ILE A 47 -3.83 -1.08 -9.57
N THR A 48 -4.40 -0.88 -10.77
CA THR A 48 -5.24 0.28 -11.06
C THR A 48 -6.61 0.21 -10.38
N LYS A 49 -7.24 -0.98 -10.33
CA LYS A 49 -8.60 -1.16 -9.81
C LYS A 49 -8.65 -1.40 -8.31
N VAL A 50 -7.56 -1.85 -7.70
CA VAL A 50 -7.56 -2.22 -6.27
C VAL A 50 -6.43 -1.55 -5.50
N GLU A 51 -5.17 -1.76 -5.92
CA GLU A 51 -4.01 -1.25 -5.17
C GLU A 51 -4.00 0.27 -5.05
N MET A 52 -4.30 0.98 -6.14
CA MET A 52 -4.31 2.45 -6.22
C MET A 52 -5.45 3.09 -5.40
N PRO A 53 -6.71 2.64 -5.51
CA PRO A 53 -7.76 3.09 -4.59
C PRO A 53 -7.38 2.84 -3.13
N ALA A 54 -6.86 1.65 -2.81
CA ALA A 54 -6.49 1.30 -1.45
C ALA A 54 -5.33 2.17 -0.92
N SER A 55 -4.30 2.39 -1.74
CA SER A 55 -3.14 3.23 -1.39
C SER A 55 -3.51 4.70 -1.14
N PHE A 56 -4.61 5.19 -1.73
CA PHE A 56 -5.15 6.51 -1.43
C PHE A 56 -6.04 6.50 -0.19
N PHE A 57 -6.94 5.52 -0.07
CA PHE A 57 -7.95 5.46 0.99
C PHE A 57 -7.35 5.19 2.37
N ILE A 58 -6.23 4.45 2.43
CA ILE A 58 -5.58 4.08 3.67
C ILE A 58 -4.93 5.26 4.40
N PRO A 59 -4.09 6.09 3.75
CA PRO A 59 -3.60 7.32 4.37
C PRO A 59 -4.75 8.22 4.83
N LEU A 60 -5.80 8.37 4.01
CA LEU A 60 -6.96 9.19 4.35
C LEU A 60 -7.67 8.69 5.62
N THR A 61 -8.05 7.41 5.66
CA THR A 61 -8.70 6.82 6.83
C THR A 61 -7.80 6.84 8.07
N GLY A 62 -6.48 6.69 7.90
CA GLY A 62 -5.50 6.88 8.97
C GLY A 62 -5.54 8.28 9.58
N VAL A 63 -5.55 9.32 8.73
CA VAL A 63 -5.68 10.71 9.16
C VAL A 63 -7.01 10.95 9.86
N LEU A 64 -8.13 10.46 9.33
CA LEU A 64 -9.45 10.62 9.96
C LEU A 64 -9.50 9.99 11.36
N MET A 65 -8.91 8.81 11.55
CA MET A 65 -8.79 8.19 12.87
C MET A 65 -7.92 9.01 13.83
N MET A 66 -6.87 9.67 13.33
CA MET A 66 -6.01 10.53 14.14
C MET A 66 -6.67 11.87 14.49
N ILE A 67 -7.56 12.39 13.64
CA ILE A 67 -8.37 13.58 13.97
C ILE A 67 -9.32 13.27 15.13
N ASP A 68 -9.94 12.08 15.15
CA ASP A 68 -10.78 11.64 16.26
C ASP A 68 -9.96 11.35 17.54
N GLN A 69 -8.74 10.82 17.38
CA GLN A 69 -7.86 10.43 18.47
C GLN A 69 -6.50 11.14 18.37
N THR A 70 -6.48 12.44 18.64
CA THR A 70 -5.29 13.30 18.43
C THR A 70 -4.08 12.93 19.29
N HIS A 71 -4.27 12.22 20.41
CA HIS A 71 -3.18 11.75 21.25
C HIS A 71 -2.18 10.84 20.49
N TRP A 72 -2.62 10.15 19.42
CA TRP A 72 -1.74 9.34 18.58
C TRP A 72 -0.65 10.15 17.89
N LEU A 73 -0.84 11.46 17.68
CA LEU A 73 0.19 12.35 17.12
C LEU A 73 1.37 12.56 18.07
N GLN A 74 1.22 12.27 19.36
CA GLN A 74 2.30 12.39 20.34
C GLN A 74 3.14 11.10 20.42
N VAL A 75 2.69 10.02 19.79
CA VAL A 75 3.36 8.71 19.81
C VAL A 75 4.36 8.63 18.66
N GLY A 76 5.65 8.57 18.98
CA GLY A 76 6.74 8.55 17.98
C GLY A 76 6.60 7.46 16.90
N TRP A 77 6.14 6.26 17.29
CA TRP A 77 5.91 5.16 16.36
C TRP A 77 4.82 5.45 15.30
N MET A 78 3.87 6.35 15.61
CA MET A 78 2.85 6.76 14.65
C MET A 78 3.45 7.56 13.49
N HIS A 79 4.43 8.43 13.76
CA HIS A 79 5.12 9.17 12.70
C HIS A 79 5.89 8.25 11.75
N LEU A 80 6.55 7.22 12.28
CA LEU A 80 7.21 6.20 11.47
C LEU A 80 6.19 5.46 10.59
N LYS A 81 5.05 5.08 11.16
CA LYS A 81 3.98 4.42 10.40
C LYS A 81 3.46 5.27 9.25
N ILE A 82 3.28 6.58 9.46
CA ILE A 82 2.88 7.52 8.41
C ILE A 82 3.96 7.63 7.34
N LEU A 83 5.23 7.78 7.75
CA LEU A 83 6.36 7.88 6.82
C LEU A 83 6.45 6.66 5.90
N PHE A 84 6.43 5.45 6.48
CA PHE A 84 6.46 4.21 5.70
C PHE A 84 5.18 4.01 4.89
N GLY A 85 4.03 4.43 5.39
CA GLY A 85 2.77 4.43 4.63
C GLY A 85 2.87 5.30 3.37
N LEU A 86 3.37 6.53 3.49
CA LEU A 86 3.58 7.43 2.35
C LEU A 86 4.66 6.91 1.39
N ALA A 87 5.73 6.32 1.91
CA ALA A 87 6.73 5.66 1.08
C ALA A 87 6.13 4.51 0.26
N ALA A 88 5.27 3.68 0.88
CA ALA A 88 4.55 2.62 0.19
C ALA A 88 3.66 3.18 -0.94
N VAL A 89 2.93 4.28 -0.70
CA VAL A 89 2.16 4.96 -1.77
C VAL A 89 3.10 5.33 -2.93
N GLY A 90 4.22 5.98 -2.63
CA GLY A 90 5.21 6.36 -3.65
C GLY A 90 5.67 5.17 -4.50
N PHE A 91 6.03 4.06 -3.85
CA PHE A 91 6.47 2.85 -4.55
C PHE A 91 5.37 2.15 -5.35
N THR A 92 4.12 2.13 -4.86
CA THR A 92 2.95 1.69 -5.64
C THR A 92 2.85 2.49 -6.93
N HIS A 93 2.85 3.83 -6.84
CA HIS A 93 2.76 4.70 -8.02
C HIS A 93 3.94 4.53 -8.98
N MET A 94 5.17 4.45 -8.47
CA MET A 94 6.36 4.24 -9.30
C MET A 94 6.35 2.90 -10.02
N SER A 95 5.88 1.83 -9.37
CA SER A 95 5.73 0.51 -9.99
C SER A 95 4.68 0.53 -11.11
N ARG A 96 3.52 1.16 -10.86
CA ARG A 96 2.48 1.35 -11.88
C ARG A 96 2.98 2.16 -13.07
N ALA A 97 3.71 3.24 -12.83
CA ALA A 97 4.24 4.09 -13.89
C ALA A 97 5.15 3.31 -14.86
N LYS A 98 5.90 2.31 -14.35
CA LYS A 98 6.72 1.43 -15.20
C LYS A 98 5.88 0.52 -16.09
N LEU A 99 4.76 0.00 -15.59
CA LEU A 99 3.86 -0.83 -16.42
C LEU A 99 3.18 -0.03 -17.54
N ILE A 100 2.85 1.24 -17.31
CA ILE A 100 2.08 2.06 -18.28
C ILE A 100 2.99 2.79 -19.26
N HIS A 101 4.13 3.29 -18.79
CA HIS A 101 4.93 4.27 -19.53
C HIS A 101 6.34 3.77 -19.85
N SER A 102 6.64 2.49 -19.69
CA SER A 102 7.97 1.95 -19.98
C SER A 102 7.87 0.61 -20.72
N ASP A 103 8.90 0.29 -21.50
CA ASP A 103 8.97 -0.99 -22.20
C ASP A 103 9.31 -2.10 -21.20
N MET A 104 8.33 -2.95 -20.92
CA MET A 104 8.47 -4.08 -20.01
C MET A 104 9.30 -5.23 -20.60
N ASN A 105 9.83 -5.11 -21.83
CA ASN A 105 10.83 -6.03 -22.37
C ASN A 105 12.26 -5.66 -21.96
N ASP A 106 12.52 -4.39 -21.63
CA ASP A 106 13.81 -3.90 -21.16
C ASP A 106 14.13 -4.44 -19.76
N GLU A 107 15.29 -5.11 -19.64
CA GLU A 107 15.75 -5.72 -18.39
C GLU A 107 15.97 -4.69 -17.28
N TYR A 108 16.43 -3.48 -17.61
CA TYR A 108 16.57 -2.39 -16.64
C TYR A 108 15.21 -1.94 -16.09
N VAL A 109 14.19 -1.85 -16.95
CA VAL A 109 12.82 -1.50 -16.55
C VAL A 109 12.23 -2.60 -15.66
N LYS A 110 12.41 -3.86 -16.03
CA LYS A 110 12.00 -5.03 -15.22
C LYS A 110 12.61 -5.01 -13.83
N GLN A 111 13.92 -4.73 -13.73
CA GLN A 111 14.60 -4.65 -12.45
C GLN A 111 14.08 -3.49 -11.60
N LYS A 112 13.88 -2.31 -12.19
CA LYS A 112 13.31 -1.15 -11.49
C LYS A 112 11.88 -1.38 -11.04
N PHE A 113 11.06 -2.03 -11.86
CA PHE A 113 9.71 -2.44 -11.46
C PHE A 113 9.78 -3.35 -10.23
N SER A 114 10.57 -4.43 -10.29
CA SER A 114 10.73 -5.38 -9.17
C SER A 114 11.24 -4.70 -7.90
N LEU A 115 12.22 -3.80 -8.01
CA LEU A 115 12.73 -3.02 -6.89
C LEU A 115 11.60 -2.22 -6.21
N ASN A 116 10.81 -1.47 -6.99
CA ASN A 116 9.69 -0.69 -6.46
C ASN A 116 8.65 -1.59 -5.78
N ARG A 117 8.33 -2.76 -6.36
CA ARG A 117 7.41 -3.72 -5.74
C ARG A 117 7.93 -4.23 -4.39
N ASN A 118 9.20 -4.59 -4.32
CA ASN A 118 9.80 -5.11 -3.09
C ASN A 118 9.89 -4.02 -2.01
N LEU A 119 10.23 -2.78 -2.38
CA LEU A 119 10.24 -1.65 -1.46
C LEU A 119 8.83 -1.29 -0.96
N CYS A 120 7.82 -1.36 -1.84
CA CYS A 120 6.42 -1.22 -1.44
C CYS A 120 6.02 -2.28 -0.41
N LEU A 121 6.29 -3.55 -0.70
CA LEU A 121 5.97 -4.66 0.21
C LEU A 121 6.72 -4.55 1.54
N LEU A 122 7.99 -4.17 1.52
CA LEU A 122 8.78 -3.93 2.73
C LEU A 122 8.18 -2.80 3.57
N ALA A 123 7.84 -1.67 2.95
CA ALA A 123 7.22 -0.55 3.64
C ALA A 123 5.87 -0.93 4.26
N LEU A 124 5.01 -1.66 3.52
CA LEU A 124 3.74 -2.16 4.05
C LEU A 124 3.95 -3.18 5.18
N ALA A 125 4.93 -4.07 5.07
CA ALA A 125 5.27 -5.03 6.12
C ALA A 125 5.72 -4.30 7.40
N ILE A 126 6.54 -3.26 7.28
CA ILE A 126 6.94 -2.41 8.42
C ILE A 126 5.70 -1.74 9.05
N VAL A 127 4.80 -1.18 8.24
CA VAL A 127 3.54 -0.58 8.72
C VAL A 127 2.68 -1.58 9.48
N ILE A 128 2.61 -2.84 9.01
CA ILE A 128 1.87 -3.92 9.66
C ILE A 128 2.54 -4.36 10.96
N VAL A 129 3.87 -4.50 10.99
CA VAL A 129 4.61 -4.90 12.20
C VAL A 129 4.51 -3.83 13.30
N ILE A 130 4.52 -2.54 12.92
CA ILE A 130 4.37 -1.43 13.87
C ILE A 130 2.98 -1.44 14.57
N VAL A 131 2.02 -2.25 14.12
CA VAL A 131 0.72 -2.45 14.79
C VAL A 131 0.85 -3.17 16.14
N GLY A 132 1.96 -3.86 16.42
CA GLY A 132 2.11 -4.74 17.59
C GLY A 132 2.65 -4.10 18.88
N TYR A 133 2.95 -2.80 18.91
CA TYR A 133 3.46 -2.12 20.12
C TYR A 133 2.45 -1.08 20.60
N ASN A 134 1.32 -1.54 21.14
CA ASN A 134 0.34 -0.74 21.89
C ASN A 134 -0.34 -1.62 22.92
#